data_AF-A0A4R3VF91-F1
#
_entry.id   AF-A0A4R3VF91-F1
#
_cell.length_a   1.000
_cell.length_b   1.000
_cell.length_c   1.000
_cell.angle_alpha   90.00
_cell.angle_beta   90.00
_cell.angle_gamma   90.00
#
_symmetry.space_group_name_H-M   'P 1'
#
loop_
_entity.id
_entity.type
_entity.pdbx_description
1 polymer ?
#
loop_
_entity_poly.entity_id
_entity_poly.type
_entity_poly.pdbx_seq_one_letter_code
_entity_poly.pdbx_strand_id
1 'polypeptide(L)'
;MTTPLMPRTAWLGGLAFALAGLAATAQAGPSACAEVAAQARKLPESGWAAPEPLAPWLRRYEPRHPRAMLTAVEQDLLDDPRWRQAVSATPDQPLSIERLRGTPIYRVDQVAGSAGCQTYVLVEARSGQPARPLATPIPVEQPMGLCTTQSAFFATVQGQPALVVGGHDSMIGLDQHYRVSTWDGKAFGPACTLALKLHGRLRQAEQHCRSDAGWCSGAAALARELAQAYDRDRRGGAKLDPEKFADGHSPDRILRTTLRQPDLGPGAAGDEGLQLPLLGDEARDRDIFLSSYANVDVRRLAVWLDGRWWQVVVGRAGIGWRESTDTLVTLYEPLGRAIDAQAGWRFTLEASGLVSATASPE
;
A
#
# COMPACT_ATOMS: atom_id res chain seq x y z
N MET A 1 -35.93 -44.75 72.02
CA MET A 1 -34.84 -45.36 72.82
C MET A 1 -34.17 -46.43 71.98
N THR A 2 -32.85 -46.60 72.19
CA THR A 2 -31.92 -47.58 71.57
C THR A 2 -31.61 -47.43 70.08
N THR A 3 -30.53 -46.69 69.79
CA THR A 3 -29.51 -46.99 68.77
C THR A 3 -29.02 -48.44 68.91
N PRO A 4 -28.51 -49.12 67.85
CA PRO A 4 -27.05 -49.06 67.62
C PRO A 4 -26.47 -49.43 66.22
N LEU A 5 -25.18 -49.09 66.07
CA LEU A 5 -24.07 -49.82 65.43
C LEU A 5 -23.89 -49.83 63.88
N MET A 6 -22.89 -49.07 63.43
CA MET A 6 -21.92 -49.44 62.37
C MET A 6 -21.21 -50.78 62.74
N PRO A 7 -20.70 -51.63 61.81
CA PRO A 7 -19.66 -51.28 60.81
C PRO A 7 -19.63 -52.13 59.51
N ARG A 8 -18.75 -51.75 58.54
CA ARG A 8 -17.94 -52.63 57.64
C ARG A 8 -17.39 -51.80 56.47
N THR A 9 -16.10 -51.45 56.44
CA THR A 9 -15.02 -52.18 55.74
C THR A 9 -15.35 -52.61 54.31
N ALA A 10 -14.77 -51.92 53.33
CA ALA A 10 -13.89 -52.49 52.28
C ALA A 10 -13.65 -51.44 51.19
N TRP A 11 -12.52 -50.74 51.29
CA TRP A 11 -11.95 -50.01 50.15
C TRP A 11 -11.34 -51.04 49.21
N LEU A 12 -11.94 -51.23 48.03
CA LEU A 12 -11.31 -51.91 46.91
C LEU A 12 -10.90 -50.88 45.88
N GLY A 13 -9.59 -50.83 45.64
CA GLY A 13 -8.97 -49.95 44.67
C GLY A 13 -9.43 -50.25 43.25
N GLY A 14 -9.80 -49.19 42.53
CA GLY A 14 -9.83 -49.15 41.08
C GLY A 14 -8.79 -48.15 40.60
N LEU A 15 -7.56 -48.63 40.41
CA LEU A 15 -6.50 -47.90 39.71
C LEU A 15 -6.85 -47.91 38.21
N ALA A 16 -7.68 -46.96 37.79
CA ALA A 16 -7.89 -46.67 36.38
C ALA A 16 -6.63 -45.96 35.87
N PHE A 17 -5.75 -46.73 35.22
CA PHE A 17 -4.68 -46.20 34.40
C PHE A 17 -5.29 -45.37 33.27
N ALA A 18 -5.34 -44.06 33.47
CA ALA A 18 -5.56 -43.10 32.41
C ALA A 18 -4.34 -43.14 31.48
N LEU A 19 -4.41 -43.98 30.45
CA LEU A 19 -3.61 -43.84 29.24
C LEU A 19 -4.08 -42.55 28.54
N ALA A 20 -3.66 -41.41 29.09
CA ALA A 20 -3.71 -40.13 28.40
C ALA A 20 -2.81 -40.30 27.17
N GLY A 21 -3.46 -40.50 26.02
CA GLY A 21 -2.79 -40.52 24.74
C GLY A 21 -1.93 -39.29 24.61
N LEU A 22 -0.62 -39.51 24.48
CA LEU A 22 0.29 -38.61 23.81
C LEU A 22 -0.22 -38.48 22.37
N ALA A 23 -1.24 -37.65 22.17
CA ALA A 23 -1.50 -37.08 20.87
C ALA A 23 -0.23 -36.32 20.54
N ALA A 24 0.62 -36.93 19.72
CA ALA A 24 1.72 -36.26 19.07
C ALA A 24 1.09 -35.04 18.40
N THR A 25 1.24 -33.87 19.03
CA THR A 25 1.07 -32.60 18.37
C THR A 25 2.13 -32.61 17.30
N ALA A 26 1.77 -33.10 16.11
CA ALA A 26 2.58 -32.95 14.92
C ALA A 26 2.88 -31.46 14.85
N GLN A 27 4.12 -31.11 15.19
CA GLN A 27 4.56 -29.74 15.32
C GLN A 27 4.45 -29.19 13.91
N ALA A 28 3.36 -28.46 13.66
CA ALA A 28 3.11 -27.89 12.35
C ALA A 28 4.36 -27.11 11.98
N GLY A 29 4.96 -27.48 10.85
CA GLY A 29 6.13 -26.78 10.34
C GLY A 29 5.83 -25.28 10.24
N PRO A 30 6.88 -24.44 10.18
CA PRO A 30 6.67 -23.00 10.00
C PRO A 30 5.77 -22.76 8.78
N SER A 31 4.77 -21.88 8.92
CA SER A 31 3.91 -21.50 7.80
C SER A 31 4.74 -20.82 6.70
N ALA A 32 4.24 -20.85 5.47
CA ALA A 32 4.90 -20.16 4.35
C ALA A 32 5.20 -18.68 4.67
N CYS A 33 4.28 -17.99 5.36
CA CYS A 33 4.48 -16.62 5.83
C CYS A 33 5.61 -16.50 6.87
N ALA A 34 5.73 -17.45 7.80
CA ALA A 34 6.80 -17.46 8.80
C ALA A 34 8.18 -17.64 8.14
N GLU A 35 8.27 -18.49 7.12
CA GLU A 35 9.49 -18.63 6.33
C GLU A 35 9.82 -17.37 5.54
N VAL A 36 8.85 -16.77 4.83
CA VAL A 36 9.05 -15.50 4.12
C VAL A 36 9.48 -14.39 5.10
N ALA A 37 8.84 -14.26 6.26
CA ALA A 37 9.23 -13.28 7.28
C ALA A 37 10.64 -13.53 7.84
N ALA A 38 11.04 -14.79 8.00
CA ALA A 38 12.40 -15.14 8.42
C ALA A 38 13.44 -14.79 7.35
N GLN A 39 13.12 -14.94 6.07
CA GLN A 39 14.01 -14.56 4.97
C GLN A 39 14.08 -13.04 4.76
N ALA A 40 12.94 -12.35 4.85
CA ALA A 40 12.86 -10.89 4.79
C ALA A 40 13.76 -10.24 5.86
N ARG A 41 13.79 -10.77 7.08
CA ARG A 41 14.69 -10.30 8.16
C ARG A 41 16.18 -10.48 7.87
N LYS A 42 16.55 -11.35 6.93
CA LYS A 42 17.95 -11.60 6.53
C LYS A 42 18.38 -10.73 5.34
N LEU A 43 17.44 -10.03 4.69
CA LEU A 43 17.78 -9.10 3.61
C LEU A 43 18.60 -7.94 4.17
N PRO A 44 19.72 -7.57 3.52
CA PRO A 44 20.44 -6.34 3.87
C PRO A 44 19.56 -5.12 3.57
N GLU A 45 19.83 -3.99 4.21
CA GLU A 45 19.10 -2.72 3.99
C GLU A 45 19.04 -2.34 2.51
N SER A 46 20.15 -2.49 1.78
CA SER A 46 20.22 -2.22 0.34
C SER A 46 19.29 -3.11 -0.50
N GLY A 47 18.92 -4.29 0.01
CA GLY A 47 17.97 -5.19 -0.66
C GLY A 47 16.55 -4.63 -0.68
N TRP A 48 16.19 -3.78 0.29
CA TRP A 48 14.86 -3.17 0.38
C TRP A 48 14.64 -2.01 -0.59
N ALA A 49 15.71 -1.51 -1.21
CA ALA A 49 15.60 -0.52 -2.28
C ALA A 49 15.24 -1.14 -3.65
N ALA A 50 15.20 -2.48 -3.76
CA ALA A 50 14.75 -3.15 -4.98
C ALA A 50 13.22 -2.96 -5.19
N PRO A 51 12.72 -2.91 -6.44
CA PRO A 51 11.28 -2.77 -6.70
C PRO A 51 10.42 -3.89 -6.10
N GLU A 52 10.94 -5.12 -6.05
CA GLU A 52 10.26 -6.29 -5.49
C GLU A 52 11.21 -7.07 -4.56
N PRO A 53 11.46 -6.58 -3.33
CA PRO A 53 12.49 -7.16 -2.45
C PRO A 53 12.14 -8.59 -2.02
N LEU A 54 10.86 -8.97 -2.05
CA LEU A 54 10.38 -10.30 -1.71
C LEU A 54 10.32 -11.27 -2.89
N ALA A 55 10.57 -10.83 -4.13
CA ALA A 55 10.44 -11.66 -5.32
C ALA A 55 11.13 -13.04 -5.25
N PRO A 56 12.26 -13.24 -4.55
CA PRO A 56 12.85 -14.57 -4.37
C PRO A 56 11.95 -15.58 -3.65
N TRP A 57 11.03 -15.11 -2.79
CA TRP A 57 10.19 -15.95 -1.94
C TRP A 57 8.69 -15.75 -2.12
N LEU A 58 8.26 -14.58 -2.59
CA LEU A 58 6.89 -14.23 -2.92
C LEU A 58 6.95 -13.55 -4.29
N ARG A 59 6.67 -14.33 -5.34
CA ARG A 59 6.72 -13.85 -6.72
C ARG A 59 5.34 -13.87 -7.33
N ARG A 60 4.79 -12.69 -7.61
CA ARG A 60 3.55 -12.54 -8.36
C ARG A 60 3.70 -13.19 -9.74
N TYR A 61 2.65 -13.86 -10.22
CA TYR A 61 2.61 -14.20 -11.63
C TYR A 61 2.43 -12.92 -12.42
N GLU A 62 3.39 -12.61 -13.29
CA GLU A 62 3.26 -11.47 -14.18
C GLU A 62 1.89 -11.51 -14.85
N PRO A 63 1.07 -10.45 -14.69
CA PRO A 63 -0.11 -10.31 -15.50
C PRO A 63 0.40 -10.30 -16.93
N ARG A 64 -0.03 -11.26 -17.74
CA ARG A 64 0.26 -11.21 -19.17
C ARG A 64 -0.55 -10.05 -19.72
N HIS A 65 0.05 -8.85 -19.70
CA HIS A 65 -0.44 -7.64 -20.37
C HIS A 65 -0.93 -8.00 -21.75
N PRO A 66 -2.06 -7.40 -22.15
CA PRO A 66 -3.21 -8.11 -22.70
C PRO A 66 -2.74 -9.28 -23.56
N ARG A 67 -2.95 -10.51 -23.08
CA ARG A 67 -2.74 -11.68 -23.95
C ARG A 67 -3.51 -11.40 -25.23
N ALA A 68 -2.80 -11.36 -26.35
CA ALA A 68 -3.41 -11.12 -27.65
C ALA A 68 -4.54 -12.12 -27.96
N MET A 69 -4.55 -13.29 -27.30
CA MET A 69 -5.63 -14.26 -27.39
C MET A 69 -5.89 -14.93 -26.02
N LEU A 70 -7.15 -14.90 -25.59
CA LEU A 70 -7.68 -15.75 -24.52
C LEU A 70 -7.81 -17.19 -25.03
N THR A 71 -7.63 -18.17 -24.14
CA THR A 71 -8.01 -19.55 -24.45
C THR A 71 -9.53 -19.69 -24.49
N ALA A 72 -10.05 -20.73 -25.15
CA ALA A 72 -11.50 -20.98 -25.17
C ALA A 72 -12.11 -21.07 -23.76
N VAL A 73 -11.41 -21.71 -22.81
CA VAL A 73 -11.86 -21.78 -21.40
C VAL A 73 -11.88 -20.41 -20.73
N GLU A 74 -10.87 -19.58 -20.98
CA GLU A 74 -10.84 -18.22 -20.44
C GLU A 74 -11.96 -17.35 -21.03
N GLN A 75 -12.23 -17.48 -22.33
CA GLN A 75 -13.34 -16.80 -23.00
C GLN A 75 -14.70 -17.25 -22.45
N ASP A 76 -14.93 -18.56 -22.35
CA ASP A 76 -16.17 -19.13 -21.79
C ASP A 76 -16.42 -18.63 -20.36
N LEU A 77 -15.36 -18.46 -19.56
CA LEU A 77 -15.47 -17.90 -18.21
C LEU A 77 -15.77 -16.39 -18.24
N LEU A 78 -15.23 -15.61 -19.16
CA LEU A 78 -15.56 -14.19 -19.22
C LEU A 78 -16.97 -13.91 -19.77
N ASP A 79 -17.48 -14.81 -20.60
CA ASP A 79 -18.82 -14.71 -21.20
C ASP A 79 -19.94 -15.26 -20.29
N ASP A 80 -19.60 -16.07 -19.28
CA ASP A 80 -20.59 -16.63 -18.34
C ASP A 80 -21.11 -15.53 -17.37
N PRO A 81 -22.41 -15.17 -17.43
CA PRO A 81 -22.98 -14.09 -16.63
C PRO A 81 -22.93 -14.36 -15.12
N ARG A 82 -22.78 -15.62 -14.70
CA ARG A 82 -22.69 -15.98 -13.28
C ARG A 82 -21.47 -15.35 -12.62
N TRP A 83 -20.35 -15.27 -13.32
CA TRP A 83 -19.11 -14.70 -12.75
C TRP A 83 -19.15 -13.19 -12.70
N ARG A 84 -19.76 -12.55 -13.69
CA ARG A 84 -20.09 -11.12 -13.65
C ARG A 84 -20.94 -10.77 -12.43
N GLN A 85 -22.01 -11.53 -12.19
CA GLN A 85 -22.86 -11.35 -11.01
C GLN A 85 -22.08 -11.57 -9.70
N ALA A 86 -21.25 -12.60 -9.64
CA ALA A 86 -20.49 -12.95 -8.43
C ALA A 86 -19.45 -11.87 -8.04
N VAL A 87 -18.91 -11.12 -9.00
CA VAL A 87 -18.03 -9.96 -8.72
C VAL A 87 -18.78 -8.63 -8.68
N SER A 88 -20.11 -8.63 -8.83
CA SER A 88 -20.96 -7.43 -8.90
C SER A 88 -20.58 -6.45 -10.03
N ALA A 89 -20.17 -6.97 -11.18
CA ALA A 89 -19.82 -6.15 -12.34
C ALA A 89 -21.06 -5.80 -13.18
N THR A 90 -21.18 -4.54 -13.61
CA THR A 90 -22.18 -4.09 -14.58
C THR A 90 -21.82 -4.57 -15.99
N PRO A 91 -22.75 -4.66 -16.97
CA PRO A 91 -22.47 -5.22 -18.30
C PRO A 91 -21.32 -4.53 -19.06
N ASP A 92 -21.11 -3.24 -18.83
CA ASP A 92 -20.08 -2.40 -19.44
C ASP A 92 -18.71 -2.49 -18.75
N GLN A 93 -18.64 -3.06 -17.54
CA GLN A 93 -17.38 -3.22 -16.82
C GLN A 93 -16.57 -4.41 -17.37
N PRO A 94 -15.30 -4.21 -17.75
CA PRO A 94 -14.46 -5.31 -18.19
C PRO A 94 -14.15 -6.23 -17.02
N LEU A 95 -14.23 -7.54 -17.27
CA LEU A 95 -13.74 -8.55 -16.35
C LEU A 95 -12.28 -8.88 -16.68
N SER A 96 -11.51 -9.19 -15.65
CA SER A 96 -10.15 -9.71 -15.75
C SER A 96 -10.13 -11.18 -15.36
N ILE A 97 -9.20 -11.94 -15.95
CA ILE A 97 -8.99 -13.34 -15.64
C ILE A 97 -7.51 -13.65 -15.49
N GLU A 98 -7.17 -14.37 -14.43
CA GLU A 98 -5.83 -14.87 -14.16
C GLU A 98 -5.91 -16.37 -13.88
N ARG A 99 -4.92 -17.14 -14.34
CA ARG A 99 -4.85 -18.59 -14.11
C ARG A 99 -3.72 -18.92 -13.14
N LEU A 100 -4.01 -19.73 -12.13
CA LEU A 100 -2.98 -20.32 -11.27
C LEU A 100 -2.16 -21.32 -12.11
N ARG A 101 -0.87 -21.03 -12.29
CA ARG A 101 0.00 -21.78 -13.20
C ARG A 101 -0.02 -23.29 -12.88
N GLY A 102 -0.18 -24.10 -13.93
CA GLY A 102 -0.19 -25.57 -13.82
C GLY A 102 -1.49 -26.18 -13.30
N THR A 103 -2.52 -25.38 -12.98
CA THR A 103 -3.78 -25.87 -12.43
C THR A 103 -4.97 -25.48 -13.32
N PRO A 104 -6.17 -26.06 -13.13
CA PRO A 104 -7.42 -25.61 -13.76
C PRO A 104 -8.10 -24.46 -13.00
N ILE A 105 -7.37 -23.76 -12.11
CA ILE A 105 -7.94 -22.72 -11.25
C ILE A 105 -7.73 -21.35 -11.88
N TYR A 106 -8.81 -20.59 -11.93
CA TYR A 106 -8.85 -19.23 -12.43
C TYR A 106 -9.35 -18.29 -11.32
N ARG A 107 -8.82 -17.08 -11.30
CA ARG A 107 -9.43 -15.95 -10.63
C ARG A 107 -10.12 -15.12 -11.70
N VAL A 108 -11.41 -14.90 -11.54
CA VAL A 108 -12.15 -13.89 -12.30
C VAL A 108 -12.37 -12.71 -11.38
N ASP A 109 -11.99 -11.52 -11.82
CA ASP A 109 -12.08 -10.32 -11.01
C ASP A 109 -12.56 -9.12 -11.82
N GLN A 110 -13.03 -8.10 -11.11
CA GLN A 110 -13.21 -6.77 -11.68
C GLN A 110 -12.50 -5.74 -10.81
N VAL A 111 -12.14 -4.61 -11.42
CA VAL A 111 -11.64 -3.43 -10.72
C VAL A 111 -12.54 -2.27 -11.11
N ALA A 112 -13.23 -1.67 -10.13
CA ALA A 112 -14.22 -0.64 -10.37
C ALA A 112 -14.12 0.53 -9.39
N GLY A 113 -14.76 1.64 -9.75
CA GLY A 113 -14.81 2.86 -8.96
C GLY A 113 -13.52 3.68 -9.03
N SER A 114 -13.60 4.93 -8.58
CA SER A 114 -12.45 5.86 -8.57
C SER A 114 -11.31 5.40 -7.65
N ALA A 115 -11.62 4.53 -6.67
CA ALA A 115 -10.66 3.92 -5.78
C ALA A 115 -10.03 2.63 -6.32
N GLY A 116 -10.44 2.17 -7.51
CA GLY A 116 -9.93 0.94 -8.11
C GLY A 116 -10.13 -0.28 -7.18
N CYS A 117 -11.34 -0.46 -6.66
CA CYS A 117 -11.65 -1.55 -5.75
C CYS A 117 -11.79 -2.86 -6.53
N GLN A 118 -11.01 -3.86 -6.14
CA GLN A 118 -11.04 -5.19 -6.71
C GLN A 118 -12.01 -6.10 -5.96
N THR A 119 -12.87 -6.78 -6.70
CA THR A 119 -13.65 -7.92 -6.23
C THR A 119 -13.31 -9.14 -7.09
N TYR A 120 -13.31 -10.34 -6.49
CA TYR A 120 -12.89 -11.54 -7.22
C TYR A 120 -13.61 -12.81 -6.76
N VAL A 121 -13.59 -13.81 -7.63
CA VAL A 121 -14.05 -15.18 -7.36
C VAL A 121 -12.99 -16.15 -7.87
N LEU A 122 -12.93 -17.33 -7.25
CA LEU A 122 -12.14 -18.45 -7.75
C LEU A 122 -13.02 -19.47 -8.46
N VAL A 123 -12.55 -19.98 -9.59
CA VAL A 123 -13.28 -20.91 -10.44
C VAL A 123 -12.37 -22.06 -10.85
N GLU A 124 -12.84 -23.30 -10.72
CA GLU A 124 -12.22 -24.45 -11.39
C GLU A 124 -12.87 -24.63 -12.77
N ALA A 125 -12.07 -24.61 -13.84
CA ALA A 125 -12.56 -24.82 -15.19
C ALA A 125 -11.60 -25.69 -16.02
N ARG A 126 -12.17 -26.61 -16.80
CA ARG A 126 -11.47 -27.49 -17.72
C ARG A 126 -12.23 -27.50 -19.05
N SER A 127 -11.50 -27.66 -20.15
CA SER A 127 -12.13 -27.77 -21.47
C SER A 127 -13.15 -28.91 -21.48
N GLY A 128 -14.37 -28.61 -21.96
CA GLY A 128 -15.47 -29.58 -22.04
C GLY A 128 -16.16 -29.91 -20.72
N GLN A 129 -15.81 -29.26 -19.59
CA GLN A 129 -16.47 -29.46 -18.31
C GLN A 129 -17.11 -28.15 -17.80
N PRO A 130 -18.30 -28.23 -17.15
CA PRO A 130 -18.90 -27.04 -16.54
C PRO A 130 -17.98 -26.43 -15.48
N ALA A 131 -17.75 -25.13 -15.57
CA ALA A 131 -17.00 -24.37 -14.58
C ALA A 131 -17.70 -24.40 -13.21
N ARG A 132 -16.92 -24.56 -12.14
CA ARG A 132 -17.42 -24.66 -10.76
C ARG A 132 -16.79 -23.58 -9.88
N PRO A 133 -17.57 -22.91 -9.00
CA PRO A 133 -17.01 -21.97 -8.05
C PRO A 133 -16.15 -22.74 -7.03
N LEU A 134 -15.04 -22.13 -6.63
CA LEU A 134 -14.20 -22.59 -5.54
C LEU A 134 -14.39 -21.66 -4.34
N ALA A 135 -14.32 -22.23 -3.13
CA ALA A 135 -14.30 -21.44 -1.92
C ALA A 135 -13.04 -20.55 -1.90
N THR A 136 -13.23 -19.27 -1.63
CA THR A 136 -12.12 -18.32 -1.51
C THR A 136 -11.46 -18.51 -0.15
N PRO A 137 -10.16 -18.91 -0.07
CA PRO A 137 -9.51 -19.17 1.21
C PRO A 137 -9.24 -17.90 2.01
N ILE A 138 -9.25 -16.74 1.35
CA ILE A 138 -9.03 -15.42 1.96
C ILE A 138 -10.23 -14.53 1.62
N PRO A 139 -11.25 -14.45 2.51
CA PRO A 139 -12.43 -13.65 2.23
C PRO A 139 -12.08 -12.17 2.11
N VAL A 140 -12.70 -11.51 1.13
CA VAL A 140 -12.70 -10.06 0.99
C VAL A 140 -14.01 -9.54 1.55
N GLU A 141 -13.94 -8.60 2.49
CA GLU A 141 -15.12 -7.99 3.08
C GLU A 141 -15.91 -7.22 2.00
N GLN A 142 -17.14 -7.64 1.80
CA GLN A 142 -18.11 -6.94 0.96
C GLN A 142 -18.82 -5.88 1.80
N PRO A 143 -19.17 -4.70 1.23
CA PRO A 143 -19.17 -4.39 -0.20
C PRO A 143 -17.90 -3.70 -0.72
N MET A 144 -16.96 -3.31 0.15
CA MET A 144 -15.89 -2.40 -0.27
C MET A 144 -14.82 -3.04 -1.18
N GLY A 145 -14.62 -4.37 -1.11
CA GLY A 145 -13.58 -5.01 -1.92
C GLY A 145 -12.16 -4.67 -1.43
N LEU A 146 -11.16 -4.92 -2.28
CA LEU A 146 -9.75 -4.55 -2.04
C LEU A 146 -9.45 -3.26 -2.80
N CYS A 147 -9.35 -2.12 -2.12
CA CYS A 147 -9.21 -0.83 -2.78
C CYS A 147 -7.77 -0.29 -2.80
N THR A 148 -7.50 0.53 -3.81
CA THR A 148 -6.34 1.41 -3.94
C THR A 148 -4.99 0.70 -3.95
N THR A 149 -4.48 0.31 -2.79
CA THR A 149 -3.15 -0.26 -2.58
C THR A 149 -3.16 -1.76 -2.33
N GLN A 150 -4.34 -2.36 -2.22
CA GLN A 150 -4.52 -3.79 -1.98
C GLN A 150 -5.06 -4.48 -3.22
N SER A 151 -4.62 -5.71 -3.45
CA SER A 151 -5.13 -6.56 -4.52
C SER A 151 -4.99 -8.05 -4.18
N ALA A 152 -5.77 -8.88 -4.86
CA ALA A 152 -5.62 -10.32 -4.90
C ALA A 152 -4.87 -10.73 -6.16
N PHE A 153 -3.86 -11.58 -6.03
CA PHE A 153 -3.05 -12.10 -7.13
C PHE A 153 -2.62 -13.55 -6.90
N PHE A 154 -2.41 -14.28 -8.00
CA PHE A 154 -1.72 -15.56 -7.90
C PHE A 154 -0.21 -15.32 -7.88
N ALA A 155 0.49 -16.14 -7.09
CA ALA A 155 1.91 -16.05 -6.88
C ALA A 155 2.53 -17.44 -6.68
N THR A 156 3.86 -17.49 -6.66
CA THR A 156 4.59 -18.56 -5.97
C THR A 156 5.11 -18.04 -4.63
N VAL A 157 4.81 -18.75 -3.54
CA VAL A 157 5.34 -18.49 -2.21
C VAL A 157 6.18 -19.68 -1.76
N GLN A 158 7.48 -19.46 -1.53
CA GLN A 158 8.46 -20.53 -1.30
C GLN A 158 8.39 -21.63 -2.38
N GLY A 159 8.18 -21.22 -3.63
CA GLY A 159 8.02 -22.13 -4.78
C GLY A 159 6.65 -22.81 -4.92
N GLN A 160 5.76 -22.70 -3.92
CA GLN A 160 4.41 -23.27 -4.00
C GLN A 160 3.43 -22.29 -4.64
N PRO A 161 2.53 -22.73 -5.54
CA PRO A 161 1.47 -21.86 -6.05
C PRO A 161 0.59 -21.37 -4.89
N ALA A 162 0.18 -20.10 -4.91
CA ALA A 162 -0.59 -19.52 -3.83
C ALA A 162 -1.56 -18.44 -4.35
N LEU A 163 -2.61 -18.20 -3.57
CA LEU A 163 -3.37 -16.97 -3.61
C LEU A 163 -2.78 -16.01 -2.56
N VAL A 164 -2.50 -14.79 -2.97
CA VAL A 164 -2.04 -13.71 -2.10
C VAL A 164 -3.04 -12.56 -2.18
N VAL A 165 -3.43 -12.03 -1.02
CA VAL A 165 -4.30 -10.85 -0.90
C VAL A 165 -3.60 -9.84 -0.02
N GLY A 166 -3.34 -8.64 -0.53
CA GLY A 166 -2.68 -7.61 0.25
C GLY A 166 -1.98 -6.55 -0.59
N GLY A 167 -1.10 -5.81 0.06
CA GLY A 167 -0.36 -4.69 -0.54
C GLY A 167 0.03 -3.69 0.54
N HIS A 168 0.11 -2.42 0.19
CA HIS A 168 0.41 -1.36 1.17
C HIS A 168 -0.82 -1.05 2.04
N ASP A 169 -0.61 -0.74 3.31
CA ASP A 169 -1.70 -0.41 4.25
C ASP A 169 -2.34 0.96 3.98
N SER A 170 -1.66 1.83 3.26
CA SER A 170 -2.19 3.13 2.81
C SER A 170 -1.48 3.61 1.55
N MET A 171 -2.08 4.59 0.86
CA MET A 171 -1.49 5.21 -0.36
C MET A 171 -0.14 5.88 -0.12
N ILE A 172 0.11 6.32 1.10
CA ILE A 172 1.29 7.11 1.49
C ILE A 172 2.25 6.34 2.40
N GLY A 173 1.90 5.09 2.74
CA GLY A 173 2.66 4.23 3.64
C GLY A 173 3.49 3.20 2.87
N LEU A 174 4.62 2.81 3.45
CA LEU A 174 5.46 1.73 2.93
C LEU A 174 5.16 0.38 3.59
N ASP A 175 4.43 0.40 4.71
CA ASP A 175 4.09 -0.82 5.44
C ASP A 175 3.16 -1.67 4.57
N GLN A 176 3.41 -2.98 4.58
CA GLN A 176 2.71 -3.94 3.74
C GLN A 176 2.11 -5.04 4.59
N HIS A 177 0.92 -5.48 4.18
CA HIS A 177 0.19 -6.55 4.82
C HIS A 177 -0.33 -7.51 3.76
N TYR A 178 0.05 -8.79 3.88
CA TYR A 178 -0.35 -9.86 2.98
C TYR A 178 -0.99 -11.00 3.74
N ARG A 179 -2.06 -11.54 3.16
CA ARG A 179 -2.65 -12.83 3.51
C ARG A 179 -2.30 -13.81 2.40
N VAL A 180 -1.86 -15.00 2.76
CA VAL A 180 -1.35 -16.00 1.82
C VAL A 180 -2.00 -17.34 2.10
N SER A 181 -2.51 -17.99 1.06
CA SER A 181 -2.97 -19.37 1.11
C SER A 181 -2.34 -20.17 -0.02
N THR A 182 -1.54 -21.18 0.34
CA THR A 182 -0.80 -22.04 -0.60
C THR A 182 -1.68 -23.17 -1.13
N TRP A 183 -1.46 -23.53 -2.39
CA TRP A 183 -2.13 -24.63 -3.08
C TRP A 183 -1.30 -25.91 -3.00
N ASP A 184 -1.86 -26.97 -2.42
CA ASP A 184 -1.17 -28.25 -2.21
C ASP A 184 -1.30 -29.23 -3.40
N GLY A 185 -1.97 -28.80 -4.47
CA GLY A 185 -2.33 -29.66 -5.61
C GLY A 185 -3.80 -30.05 -5.65
N LYS A 186 -4.53 -29.94 -4.53
CA LYS A 186 -5.93 -30.34 -4.36
C LYS A 186 -6.81 -29.25 -3.76
N ALA A 187 -6.29 -28.51 -2.79
CA ALA A 187 -7.00 -27.45 -2.10
C ALA A 187 -6.05 -26.31 -1.70
N PHE A 188 -6.66 -25.18 -1.39
CA PHE A 188 -5.98 -24.10 -0.69
C PHE A 188 -5.86 -24.45 0.79
N GLY A 189 -4.67 -24.32 1.34
CA GLY A 189 -4.41 -24.49 2.77
C GLY A 189 -4.97 -23.33 3.62
N PRO A 190 -4.90 -23.44 4.95
CA PRO A 190 -5.25 -22.32 5.83
C PRO A 190 -4.41 -21.10 5.49
N ALA A 191 -5.03 -19.92 5.56
CA ALA A 191 -4.33 -18.68 5.30
C ALA A 191 -3.36 -18.35 6.45
N CYS A 192 -2.30 -17.66 6.10
CA CYS A 192 -1.39 -17.03 7.04
C CYS A 192 -1.21 -15.56 6.67
N THR A 193 -0.85 -14.77 7.67
CA THR A 193 -0.59 -13.35 7.52
C THR A 193 0.91 -13.08 7.55
N LEU A 194 1.35 -12.15 6.72
CA LEU A 194 2.69 -11.56 6.67
C LEU A 194 2.55 -10.04 6.77
N ALA A 195 3.06 -9.45 7.84
CA ALA A 195 3.10 -8.00 8.02
C ALA A 195 4.56 -7.51 7.96
N LEU A 196 4.80 -6.49 7.14
CA LEU A 196 6.10 -5.87 6.94
C LEU A 196 6.03 -4.41 7.31
N LYS A 197 6.86 -4.01 8.26
CA LYS A 197 7.04 -2.61 8.63
C LYS A 197 8.36 -2.13 8.06
N LEU A 198 8.34 -1.09 7.24
CA LEU A 198 9.51 -0.64 6.48
C LEU A 198 10.06 0.69 7.00
N HIS A 199 11.37 0.83 6.93
CA HIS A 199 12.01 2.13 7.04
C HIS A 199 11.82 2.86 5.72
N GLY A 200 11.36 4.12 5.81
CA GLY A 200 11.20 4.98 4.65
C GLY A 200 12.25 6.08 4.62
N ARG A 201 12.80 6.36 3.44
CA ARG A 201 13.64 7.53 3.17
C ARG A 201 13.05 8.33 2.02
N LEU A 202 13.19 9.64 2.08
CA LEU A 202 12.85 10.51 0.96
C LEU A 202 14.08 10.68 0.06
N ARG A 203 13.95 10.33 -1.21
CA ARG A 203 14.94 10.61 -2.26
C ARG A 203 14.44 11.75 -3.13
N GLN A 204 15.30 12.74 -3.39
CA GLN A 204 14.98 13.78 -4.37
C GLN A 204 14.90 13.16 -5.77
N ALA A 205 13.74 13.29 -6.41
CA ALA A 205 13.47 12.77 -7.74
C ALA A 205 13.61 13.86 -8.81
N GLU A 206 13.08 15.05 -8.53
CA GLU A 206 13.10 16.20 -9.45
C GLU A 206 13.38 17.50 -8.69
N GLN A 207 13.95 18.46 -9.39
CA GLN A 207 14.14 19.84 -8.94
C GLN A 207 14.02 20.77 -10.14
N HIS A 208 13.17 21.77 -10.01
CA HIS A 208 12.98 22.85 -10.98
C HIS A 208 13.34 24.16 -10.31
N CYS A 209 14.15 24.97 -10.98
CA CYS A 209 14.59 26.27 -10.50
C CYS A 209 14.44 27.28 -11.61
N ARG A 210 14.06 28.51 -11.26
CA ARG A 210 14.23 29.64 -12.18
C ARG A 210 15.73 29.83 -12.49
N SER A 211 16.06 30.05 -13.75
CA SER A 211 17.41 29.92 -14.34
C SER A 211 18.48 30.90 -13.83
N ASP A 212 18.13 31.81 -12.92
CA ASP A 212 18.98 32.87 -12.35
C ASP A 212 19.17 32.74 -10.82
N ALA A 213 18.60 31.72 -10.18
CA ALA A 213 18.54 31.60 -8.73
C ALA A 213 19.68 30.78 -8.12
N GLY A 214 20.83 31.41 -7.84
CA GLY A 214 21.94 30.80 -7.09
C GLY A 214 21.56 30.26 -5.70
N TRP A 215 20.44 30.74 -5.14
CA TRP A 215 19.87 30.29 -3.87
C TRP A 215 19.10 28.95 -3.96
N CYS A 216 18.71 28.51 -5.17
CA CYS A 216 17.85 27.33 -5.33
C CYS A 216 18.54 26.01 -4.91
N SER A 217 19.85 25.90 -5.11
CA SER A 217 20.63 24.76 -4.61
C SER A 217 20.71 24.76 -3.08
N GLY A 218 20.85 25.94 -2.46
CA GLY A 218 20.80 26.13 -1.01
C GLY A 218 19.42 25.81 -0.41
N ALA A 219 18.35 26.08 -1.16
CA ALA A 219 16.97 25.79 -0.76
C ALA A 219 16.64 24.28 -0.74
N ALA A 220 17.42 23.44 -1.43
CA ALA A 220 17.14 21.99 -1.52
C ALA A 220 17.19 21.29 -0.14
N ALA A 221 18.07 21.74 0.77
CA ALA A 221 18.13 21.22 2.13
C ALA A 221 16.84 21.54 2.90
N LEU A 222 16.40 22.81 2.84
CA LEU A 222 15.14 23.26 3.43
C LEU A 222 13.94 22.48 2.87
N ALA A 223 13.85 22.33 1.55
CA ALA A 223 12.78 21.60 0.89
C ALA A 223 12.73 20.13 1.36
N ARG A 224 13.90 19.49 1.52
CA ARG A 224 13.99 18.13 2.05
C ARG A 224 13.53 18.05 3.51
N GLU A 225 13.95 18.98 4.35
CA GLU A 225 13.53 19.02 5.77
C GLU A 225 12.03 19.23 5.92
N LEU A 226 11.45 20.12 5.11
CA LEU A 226 10.00 20.32 5.02
C LEU A 226 9.27 19.05 4.58
N ALA A 227 9.74 18.41 3.51
CA ALA A 227 9.15 17.17 3.02
C ALA A 227 9.20 16.06 4.07
N GLN A 228 10.32 15.94 4.80
CA GLN A 228 10.47 14.98 5.90
C GLN A 228 9.55 15.30 7.09
N ALA A 229 9.41 16.58 7.46
CA ALA A 229 8.53 16.99 8.55
C ALA A 229 7.06 16.76 8.20
N TYR A 230 6.66 17.10 6.97
CA TYR A 230 5.34 16.82 6.44
C TYR A 230 5.04 15.31 6.42
N ASP A 231 5.96 14.51 5.88
CA ASP A 231 5.80 13.06 5.80
C ASP A 231 5.68 12.38 7.18
N ARG A 232 6.44 12.86 8.19
CA ARG A 232 6.30 12.38 9.58
C ARG A 232 4.93 12.72 10.17
N ASP A 233 4.42 13.93 9.97
CA ASP A 233 3.09 14.34 10.46
C ASP A 233 1.99 13.48 9.82
N ARG A 234 2.04 13.31 8.48
CA ARG A 234 1.07 12.49 7.73
C ARG A 234 1.03 11.04 8.18
N ARG A 235 2.16 10.48 8.65
CA ARG A 235 2.26 9.13 9.20
C ARG A 235 1.92 9.03 10.70
N GLY A 236 1.31 10.07 11.27
CA GLY A 236 0.89 10.10 12.68
C GLY A 236 2.01 10.39 13.68
N GLY A 237 3.17 10.86 13.19
CA GLY A 237 4.30 11.27 14.01
C GLY A 237 4.19 12.71 14.53
N ALA A 238 5.34 13.34 14.74
CA ALA A 238 5.41 14.73 15.17
C ALA A 238 4.73 15.67 14.16
N LYS A 239 3.88 16.56 14.67
CA LYS A 239 3.18 17.57 13.87
C LYS A 239 4.15 18.45 13.10
N LEU A 240 3.78 18.84 11.87
CA LEU A 240 4.53 19.81 11.10
C LEU A 240 4.46 21.18 11.81
N ASP A 241 5.59 21.64 12.30
CA ASP A 241 5.73 22.86 13.08
C ASP A 241 6.24 24.00 12.18
N PRO A 242 5.39 25.00 11.82
CA PRO A 242 5.79 26.12 10.98
C PRO A 242 6.92 26.95 11.58
N GLU A 243 7.02 27.04 12.91
CA GLU A 243 7.97 27.93 13.60
C GLU A 243 9.42 27.45 13.41
N LYS A 244 9.63 26.14 13.19
CA LYS A 244 10.96 25.59 12.91
C LYS A 244 11.58 26.08 11.61
N PHE A 245 10.75 26.51 10.66
CA PHE A 245 11.19 26.99 9.35
C PHE A 245 11.22 28.52 9.27
N ALA A 246 10.92 29.19 10.39
CA ALA A 246 10.89 30.64 10.50
C ALA A 246 12.23 31.25 10.94
N ASP A 247 13.21 30.43 11.33
CA ASP A 247 14.53 30.87 11.84
C ASP A 247 14.42 31.94 12.95
N GLY A 248 13.44 31.78 13.85
CA GLY A 248 13.17 32.76 14.93
C GLY A 248 12.52 34.08 14.48
N HIS A 249 12.24 34.25 13.20
CA HIS A 249 11.58 35.45 12.67
C HIS A 249 10.06 35.29 12.69
N SER A 250 9.33 36.41 12.80
CA SER A 250 7.88 36.42 12.62
C SER A 250 7.52 36.80 11.18
N PRO A 251 6.61 36.07 10.50
CA PRO A 251 6.15 36.43 9.18
C PRO A 251 5.55 37.84 9.17
N ASP A 252 5.85 38.61 8.13
CA ASP A 252 5.31 39.95 7.99
C ASP A 252 3.77 39.94 7.83
N ARG A 253 3.16 41.12 7.85
CA ARG A 253 1.69 41.22 7.72
C ARG A 253 1.18 40.65 6.38
N ILE A 254 1.93 40.86 5.30
CA ILE A 254 1.53 40.46 3.96
C ILE A 254 1.50 38.94 3.87
N LEU A 255 2.58 38.27 4.27
CA LEU A 255 2.67 36.82 4.23
C LEU A 255 1.69 36.14 5.19
N ARG A 256 1.46 36.71 6.38
CA ARG A 256 0.39 36.20 7.27
C ARG A 256 -0.99 36.30 6.63
N THR A 257 -1.26 37.35 5.87
CA THR A 257 -2.53 37.51 5.16
C THR A 257 -2.65 36.50 4.02
N THR A 258 -1.63 36.34 3.17
CA THR A 258 -1.69 35.40 2.03
C THR A 258 -1.78 33.94 2.48
N LEU A 259 -1.18 33.58 3.62
CA LEU A 259 -1.33 32.24 4.19
C LEU A 259 -2.74 31.94 4.70
N ARG A 260 -3.46 32.96 5.20
CA ARG A 260 -4.85 32.81 5.68
C ARG A 260 -5.87 32.86 4.54
N GLN A 261 -5.60 33.70 3.54
CA GLN A 261 -6.45 33.92 2.37
C GLN A 261 -5.58 33.77 1.13
N PRO A 262 -5.36 32.53 0.68
CA PRO A 262 -4.59 32.28 -0.53
C PRO A 262 -5.28 32.93 -1.75
N ASP A 263 -4.49 33.34 -2.74
CA ASP A 263 -5.04 33.62 -4.06
C ASP A 263 -5.57 32.31 -4.67
N LEU A 264 -6.79 32.33 -5.21
CA LEU A 264 -7.48 31.18 -5.79
C LEU A 264 -7.37 31.15 -7.33
N GLY A 265 -6.49 31.98 -7.91
CA GLY A 265 -6.18 31.89 -9.34
C GLY A 265 -5.58 30.53 -9.73
N PRO A 266 -5.76 30.09 -11.00
CA PRO A 266 -5.16 28.85 -11.49
C PRO A 266 -3.64 28.81 -11.28
N GLY A 267 -3.14 27.72 -10.73
CA GLY A 267 -1.73 27.50 -10.40
C GLY A 267 -1.20 28.32 -9.21
N ALA A 268 -2.03 29.11 -8.53
CA ALA A 268 -1.62 29.80 -7.31
C ALA A 268 -1.44 28.81 -6.16
N ALA A 269 -0.71 29.21 -5.12
CA ALA A 269 -0.54 28.39 -3.92
C ALA A 269 -1.88 27.93 -3.30
N GLY A 270 -2.98 28.65 -3.61
CA GLY A 270 -4.37 28.39 -3.24
C GLY A 270 -5.12 27.31 -4.01
N ASP A 271 -4.67 26.97 -5.22
CA ASP A 271 -5.43 26.22 -6.21
C ASP A 271 -5.59 24.73 -5.84
N GLU A 272 -6.80 24.21 -6.07
CA GLU A 272 -7.10 22.78 -5.95
C GLU A 272 -6.51 21.95 -7.12
N GLY A 273 -6.21 22.59 -8.25
CA GLY A 273 -5.52 22.00 -9.39
C GLY A 273 -4.02 22.29 -9.43
N LEU A 274 -3.41 22.65 -8.30
CA LEU A 274 -2.01 23.08 -8.26
C LEU A 274 -1.08 21.99 -8.80
N GLN A 275 -0.17 22.41 -9.69
CA GLN A 275 0.88 21.55 -10.24
C GLN A 275 2.26 22.04 -9.82
N LEU A 276 3.21 21.12 -9.74
CA LEU A 276 4.62 21.44 -9.58
C LEU A 276 5.07 22.33 -10.76
N PRO A 277 5.55 23.55 -10.49
CA PRO A 277 5.97 24.45 -11.56
C PRO A 277 7.27 23.97 -12.20
N LEU A 278 7.28 23.84 -13.53
CA LEU A 278 8.45 23.38 -14.30
C LEU A 278 9.42 24.52 -14.66
N LEU A 279 8.97 25.78 -14.55
CA LEU A 279 9.81 26.98 -14.68
C LEU A 279 10.63 27.07 -15.98
N GLY A 280 10.07 26.56 -17.08
CA GLY A 280 10.72 26.56 -18.40
C GLY A 280 11.42 25.25 -18.74
N ASP A 281 11.52 24.30 -17.81
CA ASP A 281 11.99 22.94 -18.10
C ASP A 281 10.94 22.17 -18.91
N GLU A 282 11.38 21.46 -19.94
CA GLU A 282 10.56 20.46 -20.61
C GLU A 282 10.46 19.24 -19.68
N ALA A 283 9.28 18.99 -19.10
CA ALA A 283 9.06 17.76 -18.37
C ALA A 283 9.22 16.58 -19.33
N ARG A 284 10.28 15.78 -19.14
CA ARG A 284 10.37 14.45 -19.74
C ARG A 284 9.28 13.60 -19.11
N ASP A 285 8.28 13.24 -19.91
CA ASP A 285 7.09 12.45 -19.51
C ASP A 285 6.30 13.05 -18.34
N ARG A 286 5.36 13.93 -18.69
CA ARG A 286 4.52 14.67 -17.76
C ARG A 286 3.43 13.77 -17.17
N ASP A 287 3.81 12.86 -16.27
CA ASP A 287 2.83 12.14 -15.46
C ASP A 287 2.16 13.12 -14.50
N ILE A 288 0.96 13.55 -14.90
CA ILE A 288 0.14 14.50 -14.13
C ILE A 288 -0.15 14.00 -12.71
N PHE A 289 -0.14 12.69 -12.47
CA PHE A 289 -0.31 12.11 -11.14
C PHE A 289 0.90 12.37 -10.23
N LEU A 290 2.11 12.43 -10.79
CA LEU A 290 3.35 12.70 -10.04
C LEU A 290 3.71 14.19 -10.01
N SER A 291 3.08 15.02 -10.83
CA SER A 291 3.35 16.45 -10.92
C SER A 291 2.22 17.35 -10.39
N SER A 292 1.09 16.80 -9.96
CA SER A 292 -0.02 17.57 -9.37
C SER A 292 -0.11 17.33 -7.88
N TYR A 293 -0.54 18.32 -7.11
CA TYR A 293 -0.83 18.13 -5.69
C TYR A 293 -2.15 17.38 -5.54
N ALA A 294 -2.19 16.34 -4.71
CA ALA A 294 -3.45 15.76 -4.27
C ALA A 294 -4.23 16.81 -3.46
N ASN A 295 -5.56 16.81 -3.55
CA ASN A 295 -6.47 17.71 -2.84
C ASN A 295 -6.66 17.27 -1.38
N VAL A 296 -5.65 16.61 -0.81
CA VAL A 296 -5.65 16.04 0.53
C VAL A 296 -4.49 16.65 1.29
N ASP A 297 -4.83 17.40 2.35
CA ASP A 297 -3.87 17.83 3.37
C ASP A 297 -2.64 18.60 2.82
N VAL A 298 -2.86 19.46 1.82
CA VAL A 298 -1.86 20.41 1.32
C VAL A 298 -1.64 21.51 2.36
N ARG A 299 -0.37 21.77 2.70
CA ARG A 299 0.02 22.75 3.72
C ARG A 299 0.70 23.94 3.09
N ARG A 300 0.43 25.10 3.67
CA ARG A 300 1.01 26.38 3.27
C ARG A 300 1.70 26.99 4.47
N LEU A 301 2.97 27.34 4.30
CA LEU A 301 3.83 27.79 5.38
C LEU A 301 4.62 29.03 4.96
N ALA A 302 5.00 29.83 5.94
CA ALA A 302 6.03 30.84 5.79
C ALA A 302 7.38 30.20 6.11
N VAL A 303 8.38 30.43 5.27
CA VAL A 303 9.76 30.01 5.56
C VAL A 303 10.71 31.18 5.39
N TRP A 304 11.69 31.28 6.28
CA TRP A 304 12.76 32.26 6.21
C TRP A 304 13.96 31.60 5.54
N LEU A 305 14.38 32.14 4.39
CA LEU A 305 15.50 31.60 3.62
C LEU A 305 16.25 32.75 2.96
N ASP A 306 17.57 32.77 3.15
CA ASP A 306 18.47 33.76 2.55
C ASP A 306 18.06 35.21 2.84
N GLY A 307 17.71 35.47 4.11
CA GLY A 307 17.38 36.81 4.59
C GLY A 307 16.01 37.36 4.12
N ARG A 308 15.14 36.52 3.56
CA ARG A 308 13.79 36.93 3.16
C ARG A 308 12.73 35.86 3.43
N TRP A 309 11.49 36.34 3.47
CA TRP A 309 10.30 35.50 3.60
C TRP A 309 9.90 34.89 2.26
N TRP A 310 9.53 33.61 2.31
CA TRP A 310 8.99 32.83 1.21
C TRP A 310 7.67 32.19 1.62
N GLN A 311 6.78 32.01 0.65
CA GLN A 311 5.61 31.17 0.81
C GLN A 311 5.93 29.78 0.26
N VAL A 312 5.67 28.74 1.05
CA VAL A 312 5.87 27.34 0.66
C VAL A 312 4.54 26.62 0.60
N VAL A 313 4.40 25.77 -0.40
CA VAL A 313 3.37 24.74 -0.47
C VAL A 313 4.01 23.37 -0.39
N VAL A 314 3.56 22.53 0.55
CA VAL A 314 3.98 21.13 0.69
C VAL A 314 2.77 20.21 0.73
N GLY A 315 2.82 19.10 0.01
CA GLY A 315 1.73 18.14 -0.08
C GLY A 315 2.16 16.86 -0.79
N ARG A 316 1.28 15.85 -0.85
CA ARG A 316 1.52 14.67 -1.68
C ARG A 316 1.27 14.97 -3.15
N ALA A 317 2.03 14.34 -4.04
CA ALA A 317 1.65 14.29 -5.43
C ALA A 317 0.42 13.39 -5.59
N GLY A 318 -0.48 13.70 -6.51
CA GLY A 318 -1.67 12.92 -6.79
C GLY A 318 -2.74 13.71 -7.54
N ILE A 319 -3.93 13.14 -7.66
CA ILE A 319 -5.08 13.77 -8.35
C ILE A 319 -6.33 13.61 -7.50
N GLY A 320 -6.97 14.73 -7.17
CA GLY A 320 -8.14 14.73 -6.30
C GLY A 320 -7.78 14.11 -4.95
N TRP A 321 -8.53 13.09 -4.53
CA TRP A 321 -8.28 12.42 -3.25
C TRP A 321 -7.16 11.36 -3.30
N ARG A 322 -6.69 10.96 -4.49
CA ARG A 322 -5.69 9.89 -4.64
C ARG A 322 -4.30 10.47 -4.43
N GLU A 323 -3.60 9.98 -3.42
CA GLU A 323 -2.22 10.35 -3.10
C GLU A 323 -1.23 9.33 -3.69
N SER A 324 -0.03 9.79 -4.00
CA SER A 324 1.16 8.97 -4.27
C SER A 324 2.11 8.98 -3.07
N THR A 325 3.17 8.19 -3.15
CA THR A 325 4.28 8.23 -2.19
C THR A 325 5.20 9.45 -2.37
N ASP A 326 5.01 10.24 -3.43
CA ASP A 326 5.81 11.43 -3.70
C ASP A 326 5.30 12.63 -2.89
N THR A 327 6.23 13.41 -2.36
CA THR A 327 5.98 14.69 -1.69
C THR A 327 6.47 15.81 -2.59
N LEU A 328 5.59 16.77 -2.87
CA LEU A 328 5.89 17.98 -3.63
C LEU A 328 6.13 19.15 -2.67
N VAL A 329 7.18 19.92 -2.95
CA VAL A 329 7.48 21.18 -2.26
C VAL A 329 7.66 22.26 -3.30
N THR A 330 6.91 23.36 -3.19
CA THR A 330 7.03 24.51 -4.10
C THR A 330 7.26 25.78 -3.30
N LEU A 331 8.23 26.59 -3.74
CA LEU A 331 8.55 27.89 -3.18
C LEU A 331 8.04 29.01 -4.08
N TYR A 332 7.38 30.00 -3.48
CA TYR A 332 6.85 31.19 -4.13
C TYR A 332 7.38 32.44 -3.43
N GLU A 333 7.65 33.48 -4.23
CA GLU A 333 7.73 34.82 -3.65
C GLU A 333 6.36 35.21 -3.11
N PRO A 334 6.28 35.94 -1.97
CA PRO A 334 5.04 36.63 -1.60
C PRO A 334 4.59 37.49 -2.78
N LEU A 335 3.38 37.34 -3.33
CA LEU A 335 2.12 36.95 -2.68
C LEU A 335 1.67 35.49 -2.87
N GLY A 336 2.49 34.63 -3.49
CA GLY A 336 2.14 33.23 -3.70
C GLY A 336 1.29 32.95 -4.94
N ARG A 337 1.35 33.80 -5.97
CA ARG A 337 0.66 33.57 -7.24
C ARG A 337 1.45 32.60 -8.11
N ALA A 338 0.80 32.01 -9.12
CA ALA A 338 1.45 31.07 -10.04
C ALA A 338 2.73 31.65 -10.69
N ILE A 339 2.68 32.91 -11.12
CA ILE A 339 3.82 33.62 -11.73
C ILE A 339 4.96 33.91 -10.74
N ASP A 340 4.67 33.86 -9.44
CA ASP A 340 5.62 34.11 -8.37
C ASP A 340 6.36 32.82 -7.95
N ALA A 341 6.03 31.66 -8.54
CA ALA A 341 6.75 30.41 -8.31
C ALA A 341 8.21 30.54 -8.73
N GLN A 342 9.12 30.13 -7.85
CA GLN A 342 10.57 30.24 -8.12
C GLN A 342 11.31 28.91 -8.11
N ALA A 343 10.78 27.91 -7.40
CA ALA A 343 11.38 26.58 -7.37
C ALA A 343 10.36 25.49 -6.97
N GLY A 344 10.59 24.26 -7.44
CA GLY A 344 9.80 23.08 -7.12
C GLY A 344 10.70 21.86 -6.92
N TRP A 345 10.35 21.01 -5.97
CA TRP A 345 11.03 19.73 -5.71
C TRP A 345 10.01 18.60 -5.59
N ARG A 346 10.37 17.44 -6.14
CA ARG A 346 9.67 16.17 -5.90
C ARG A 346 10.57 15.24 -5.10
N PHE A 347 10.05 14.70 -4.01
CA PHE A 347 10.74 13.72 -3.18
C PHE A 347 9.94 12.42 -3.15
N THR A 348 10.53 11.32 -3.59
CA THR A 348 9.91 9.99 -3.56
C THR A 348 10.19 9.31 -2.24
N LEU A 349 9.15 8.85 -1.55
CA LEU A 349 9.28 7.98 -0.39
C LEU A 349 9.59 6.55 -0.86
N GLU A 350 10.78 6.07 -0.51
CA GLU A 350 11.27 4.74 -0.88
C GLU A 350 11.55 3.91 0.36
N ALA A 351 11.36 2.59 0.26
CA ALA A 351 11.84 1.66 1.26
C ALA A 351 13.38 1.69 1.33
N SER A 352 13.91 1.79 2.54
CA SER A 352 15.35 1.81 2.81
C SER A 352 15.81 0.70 3.73
N GLY A 353 14.88 -0.11 4.26
CA GLY A 353 15.17 -1.18 5.19
C GLY A 353 13.90 -1.76 5.81
N LEU A 354 14.08 -2.80 6.62
CA LEU A 354 13.01 -3.45 7.38
C LEU A 354 13.08 -3.05 8.85
N VAL A 355 11.97 -2.56 9.39
CA VAL A 355 11.78 -2.39 10.84
C VAL A 355 11.43 -3.74 11.47
N SER A 356 10.45 -4.44 10.90
CA SER A 356 10.01 -5.76 11.38
C SER A 356 9.27 -6.53 10.31
N ALA A 357 9.43 -7.85 10.31
CA ALA A 357 8.57 -8.78 9.58
C ALA A 357 7.97 -9.79 10.56
N THR A 358 6.64 -9.85 10.62
CA THR A 358 5.91 -10.77 11.49
C THR A 358 5.00 -11.66 10.65
N ALA A 359 4.74 -12.85 11.18
CA ALA A 359 3.81 -13.79 10.58
C ALA A 359 2.91 -14.42 11.65
N SER A 360 1.66 -14.68 11.29
CA SER A 360 0.68 -15.34 12.16
C SER A 360 -0.22 -16.27 11.34
N PRO A 361 -0.75 -17.34 11.95
CA PRO A 361 -1.90 -18.04 11.37
C PRO A 361 -3.14 -17.13 11.39
N GLU A 362 -4.07 -17.30 10.44
CA GLU A 362 -5.42 -16.73 10.49
C GLU A 362 -6.42 -17.63 11.22
#